data_AF-A0A7S2I8K3-F1
#
_entry.id   AF-A0A7S2I8K3-F1
#
_cell.length_a   1.000
_cell.length_b   1.000
_cell.length_c   1.000
_cell.angle_alpha   90.00
_cell.angle_beta   90.00
_cell.angle_gamma   90.00
#
_symmetry.space_group_name_H-M   'P 1'
#
loop_
_entity.id
_entity.type
_entity.pdbx_description
1 polymer ?
#
loop_
_entity_poly.entity_id
_entity_poly.type
_entity_poly.pdbx_seq_one_letter_code
_entity_poly.pdbx_strand_id
1 'polypeptide(L)'
;MAAEPDAKRAKVGEPIQILKEQSKAAKAYTMDLNNMLDKDAEACSLHSIVGKPVSVLQGLAALGTEALSARKVVTVQDLARWKFFKLARGLLACEATKDAGRRAEAADMNINKALDKAWESKSVAEILDAPVSALQGLTPDDDARFAKLHVKSIRDLGSWKYARWAEAICDLAEFESLDHASA
;
A
#
# COMPACT_ATOMS: atom_id res chain seq x y z
N MET A 1 76.03 -12.15 17.04
CA MET A 1 75.72 -13.16 18.09
C MET A 1 74.97 -12.43 19.18
N ALA A 2 73.78 -12.93 19.51
CA ALA A 2 72.69 -12.22 20.16
C ALA A 2 73.02 -11.72 21.58
N ALA A 3 72.49 -10.54 21.90
CA ALA A 3 72.22 -10.11 23.27
C ALA A 3 70.76 -9.63 23.30
N GLU A 4 69.90 -10.38 23.97
CA GLU A 4 68.65 -9.86 24.52
C GLU A 4 68.97 -8.83 25.61
N PRO A 5 68.18 -7.75 25.71
CA PRO A 5 67.82 -7.29 27.04
C PRO A 5 66.33 -6.99 27.19
N ASP A 6 65.79 -7.64 28.22
CA ASP A 6 64.93 -7.13 29.29
C ASP A 6 63.78 -6.17 28.96
N ALA A 7 62.59 -6.71 29.26
CA ALA A 7 61.30 -6.05 29.28
C ALA A 7 61.26 -4.85 30.24
N LYS A 8 60.96 -3.67 29.69
CA LYS A 8 60.37 -2.57 30.47
C LYS A 8 58.84 -2.64 30.42
N ARG A 9 58.28 -3.02 31.57
CA ARG A 9 56.88 -2.84 32.01
C ARG A 9 56.25 -1.57 31.41
N ALA A 10 55.27 -1.74 30.52
CA ALA A 10 54.33 -0.69 30.14
C ALA A 10 53.13 -0.69 31.10
N LYS A 11 52.70 0.51 31.47
CA LYS A 11 51.74 0.82 32.54
C LYS A 11 50.31 0.43 32.15
N VAL A 12 49.59 -0.08 33.15
CA VAL A 12 48.13 -0.19 33.18
C VAL A 12 47.51 1.20 32.98
N GLY A 13 46.58 1.32 32.02
CA GLY A 13 45.74 2.49 31.87
C GLY A 13 45.47 2.84 30.41
N GLU A 14 44.42 2.20 29.84
CA GLU A 14 43.38 2.79 28.98
C GLU A 14 42.73 1.72 28.07
N PRO A 15 41.66 1.05 28.52
CA PRO A 15 40.56 0.68 27.64
C PRO A 15 39.60 1.89 27.55
N ILE A 16 38.75 1.94 26.52
CA ILE A 16 37.70 2.97 26.28
C ILE A 16 38.09 4.08 25.26
N GLN A 17 38.60 3.71 24.09
CA GLN A 17 38.29 4.50 22.88
C GLN A 17 37.68 3.66 21.75
N ILE A 18 37.87 2.33 21.76
CA ILE A 18 37.35 1.42 20.71
C ILE A 18 35.87 1.01 20.93
N LEU A 19 35.28 1.33 22.08
CA LEU A 19 33.87 0.98 22.39
C LEU A 19 32.88 2.16 22.25
N LYS A 20 33.33 3.36 21.87
CA LYS A 20 32.45 4.53 21.72
C LYS A 20 31.93 4.76 20.29
N GLU A 21 32.38 3.99 19.31
CA GLU A 21 31.89 4.11 17.92
C GLU A 21 30.70 3.20 17.58
N GLN A 22 30.24 2.33 18.49
CA GLN A 22 29.10 1.44 18.25
C GLN A 22 27.78 1.84 18.93
N SER A 23 27.61 3.11 19.32
CA SER A 23 26.30 3.55 19.83
C SER A 23 25.91 4.96 19.38
N LYS A 24 26.05 5.24 18.08
CA LYS A 24 25.14 6.21 17.48
C LYS A 24 23.88 5.44 17.12
N ALA A 25 22.94 5.38 18.07
CA ALA A 25 21.61 4.82 17.83
C ALA A 25 21.14 5.34 16.47
N ALA A 26 20.94 4.41 15.53
CA ALA A 26 20.37 4.71 14.23
C ALA A 26 19.21 5.66 14.44
N LYS A 27 19.27 6.87 13.85
CA LYS A 27 18.11 7.73 13.80
C LYS A 27 17.06 6.95 13.03
N ALA A 28 16.16 6.28 13.75
CA ALA A 28 14.98 5.66 13.21
C ALA A 28 14.13 6.80 12.69
N TYR A 29 14.29 7.13 11.41
CA TYR A 29 13.32 7.95 10.70
C TYR A 29 12.08 7.09 10.53
N THR A 30 11.25 7.03 11.58
CA THR A 30 9.96 6.36 11.54
C THR A 30 9.07 7.21 10.63
N MET A 31 8.69 6.68 9.47
CA MET A 31 7.69 7.33 8.63
C MET A 31 6.39 7.45 9.46
N ASP A 32 5.83 8.66 9.56
CA ASP A 32 4.62 8.88 10.34
C ASP A 32 3.40 8.34 9.60
N LEU A 33 3.09 7.07 9.86
CA LEU A 33 1.93 6.33 9.35
C LEU A 33 0.93 6.00 10.46
N ASN A 34 0.99 6.72 11.59
CA ASN A 34 0.28 6.45 12.85
C ASN A 34 -1.26 6.56 12.76
N ASN A 35 -1.82 6.69 11.56
CA ASN A 35 -3.25 6.71 11.29
C ASN A 35 -3.67 5.79 10.12
N MET A 36 -2.70 5.13 9.48
CA MET A 36 -2.94 4.18 8.39
C MET A 36 -2.87 2.73 8.90
N LEU A 37 -2.13 2.52 9.98
CA LEU A 37 -1.75 1.21 10.51
C LEU A 37 -2.27 1.04 11.94
N ASP A 38 -2.65 -0.18 12.29
CA ASP A 38 -2.88 -0.52 13.68
C ASP A 38 -1.58 -0.40 14.49
N LYS A 39 -1.72 -0.14 15.79
CA LYS A 39 -0.61 0.23 16.69
C LYS A 39 0.58 -0.74 16.67
N ASP A 40 0.31 -2.04 16.50
CA ASP A 40 1.35 -3.07 16.46
C ASP A 40 2.15 -3.07 15.15
N ALA A 41 1.62 -2.43 14.10
CA ALA A 41 2.24 -2.32 12.78
C ALA A 41 2.94 -0.97 12.55
N GLU A 42 2.68 0.07 13.37
CA GLU A 42 3.29 1.41 13.26
C GLU A 42 4.82 1.41 13.32
N ALA A 43 5.41 0.46 14.06
CA ALA A 43 6.87 0.33 14.21
C ALA A 43 7.52 -0.56 13.13
N CYS A 44 6.75 -1.14 12.22
CA CYS A 44 7.29 -2.02 11.18
C CYS A 44 7.85 -1.21 10.00
N SER A 45 8.86 -1.77 9.33
CA SER A 45 9.29 -1.25 8.02
C SER A 45 8.20 -1.45 6.97
N LEU A 46 8.19 -0.58 5.95
CA LEU A 46 7.26 -0.68 4.82
C LEU A 46 7.40 -2.04 4.12
N HIS A 47 8.63 -2.52 3.89
CA HIS A 47 8.89 -3.86 3.34
C HIS A 47 8.23 -4.98 4.16
N SER A 48 8.25 -4.87 5.50
CA SER A 48 7.58 -5.86 6.36
C SER A 48 6.06 -5.76 6.26
N ILE A 49 5.51 -4.54 6.17
CA ILE A 49 4.06 -4.31 6.12
C ILE A 49 3.44 -4.85 4.84
N VAL A 50 4.13 -4.76 3.70
CA VAL A 50 3.63 -5.25 2.39
C VAL A 50 3.10 -6.69 2.46
N GLY A 51 3.81 -7.58 3.17
CA GLY A 51 3.42 -8.98 3.32
C GLY A 51 2.45 -9.28 4.48
N LYS A 52 2.10 -8.29 5.31
CA LYS A 52 1.18 -8.49 6.44
C LYS A 52 -0.27 -8.58 5.97
N PRO A 53 -1.16 -9.21 6.77
CA PRO A 53 -2.59 -9.24 6.48
C PRO A 53 -3.19 -7.84 6.39
N VAL A 54 -4.22 -7.65 5.56
CA VAL A 54 -4.94 -6.36 5.43
C VAL A 54 -5.53 -5.86 6.74
N SER A 55 -5.71 -6.72 7.73
CA SER A 55 -6.18 -6.35 9.07
C SER A 55 -5.24 -5.37 9.78
N VAL A 56 -3.98 -5.23 9.35
CA VAL A 56 -3.08 -4.20 9.90
C VAL A 56 -3.46 -2.78 9.47
N LEU A 57 -4.37 -2.62 8.50
CA LEU A 57 -4.88 -1.31 8.08
C LEU A 57 -5.94 -0.83 9.08
N GLN A 58 -5.63 0.27 9.75
CA GLN A 58 -6.42 0.76 10.87
C GLN A 58 -7.87 1.04 10.47
N GLY A 59 -8.81 0.39 11.15
CA GLY A 59 -10.25 0.61 10.95
C GLY A 59 -10.91 -0.24 9.85
N LEU A 60 -10.17 -1.14 9.18
CA LEU A 60 -10.77 -2.09 8.24
C LEU A 60 -11.62 -3.15 8.96
N ALA A 61 -11.27 -3.48 10.21
CA ALA A 61 -11.94 -4.43 11.10
C ALA A 61 -12.14 -5.84 10.49
N ALA A 62 -12.70 -6.77 11.29
CA ALA A 62 -12.90 -8.16 10.86
C ALA A 62 -13.82 -8.27 9.62
N LEU A 63 -14.84 -7.42 9.53
CA LEU A 63 -15.76 -7.38 8.39
C LEU A 63 -15.04 -7.07 7.06
N GLY A 64 -14.06 -6.16 7.10
CA GLY A 64 -13.28 -5.83 5.92
C GLY A 64 -12.37 -6.97 5.49
N THR A 65 -11.74 -7.65 6.46
CA THR A 65 -10.91 -8.83 6.20
C THR A 65 -11.70 -9.99 5.59
N GLU A 66 -12.92 -10.26 6.08
CA GLU A 66 -13.79 -11.31 5.55
C GLU A 66 -14.20 -11.03 4.10
N ALA A 67 -14.66 -9.80 3.82
CA ALA A 67 -15.09 -9.40 2.48
C ALA A 67 -13.96 -9.52 1.44
N LEU A 68 -12.73 -9.13 1.81
CA LEU A 68 -11.55 -9.23 0.96
C LEU A 68 -11.07 -10.67 0.77
N SER A 69 -11.11 -11.47 1.84
CA SER A 69 -10.70 -12.89 1.80
C SER A 69 -11.57 -13.71 0.83
N ALA A 70 -12.86 -13.39 0.70
CA ALA A 70 -13.75 -14.01 -0.29
C ALA A 70 -13.27 -13.83 -1.74
N ARG A 71 -12.45 -12.80 -2.01
CA ARG A 71 -11.82 -12.53 -3.31
C ARG A 71 -10.30 -12.76 -3.31
N LYS A 72 -9.80 -13.57 -2.36
CA LYS A 72 -8.38 -13.95 -2.21
C LYS A 72 -7.46 -12.74 -2.02
N VAL A 73 -7.98 -11.66 -1.42
CA VAL A 73 -7.19 -10.49 -1.03
C VAL A 73 -6.91 -10.62 0.46
N VAL A 74 -5.68 -11.01 0.81
CA VAL A 74 -5.32 -11.34 2.19
C VAL A 74 -4.29 -10.36 2.74
N THR A 75 -3.29 -10.00 1.93
CA THR A 75 -2.18 -9.12 2.34
C THR A 75 -2.37 -7.67 1.88
N VAL A 76 -1.62 -6.75 2.48
CA VAL A 76 -1.55 -5.35 2.01
C VAL A 76 -1.15 -5.30 0.54
N GLN A 77 -0.20 -6.14 0.12
CA GLN A 77 0.19 -6.26 -1.28
C GLN A 77 -0.94 -6.75 -2.20
N ASP A 78 -1.72 -7.73 -1.76
CA ASP A 78 -2.86 -8.22 -2.55
C ASP A 78 -3.87 -7.10 -2.78
N LEU A 79 -4.16 -6.30 -1.75
CA LEU A 79 -5.10 -5.19 -1.84
C LEU A 79 -4.57 -4.09 -2.77
N ALA A 80 -3.29 -3.74 -2.65
CA ALA A 80 -2.62 -2.77 -3.53
C ALA A 80 -2.66 -3.22 -5.00
N ARG A 81 -2.52 -4.52 -5.25
CA ARG A 81 -2.49 -5.11 -6.60
C ARG A 81 -3.86 -5.55 -7.11
N TRP A 82 -4.91 -5.37 -6.32
CA TRP A 82 -6.23 -5.89 -6.64
C TRP A 82 -6.80 -5.28 -7.91
N LYS A 83 -7.08 -6.12 -8.91
CA LYS A 83 -7.53 -5.72 -10.26
C LYS A 83 -8.71 -4.74 -10.20
N PHE A 84 -9.73 -5.03 -9.39
CA PHE A 84 -10.97 -4.25 -9.36
C PHE A 84 -10.76 -2.85 -8.79
N PHE A 85 -9.94 -2.74 -7.74
CA PHE A 85 -9.53 -1.44 -7.22
C PHE A 85 -8.75 -0.63 -8.27
N LYS A 86 -7.78 -1.25 -8.96
CA LYS A 86 -6.99 -0.57 -10.01
C LYS A 86 -7.87 -0.06 -11.16
N LEU A 87 -8.85 -0.86 -11.60
CA LEU A 87 -9.82 -0.46 -12.62
C LEU A 87 -10.67 0.72 -12.15
N ALA A 88 -11.23 0.63 -10.95
CA ALA A 88 -12.06 1.69 -10.37
C ALA A 88 -11.28 3.00 -10.18
N ARG A 89 -10.05 2.92 -9.67
CA ARG A 89 -9.16 4.07 -9.51
C ARG A 89 -8.77 4.69 -10.85
N GLY A 90 -8.48 3.87 -11.86
CA GLY A 90 -8.19 4.33 -13.21
C GLY A 90 -9.36 5.09 -13.82
N LEU A 91 -10.58 4.55 -13.71
CA LEU A 91 -11.80 5.22 -14.15
C LEU A 91 -12.01 6.57 -13.48
N LEU A 92 -11.80 6.65 -12.17
CA LEU A 92 -11.91 7.89 -11.40
C LEU A 92 -10.89 8.95 -11.87
N ALA A 93 -9.65 8.52 -12.13
CA ALA A 93 -8.62 9.42 -12.68
C ALA A 93 -8.99 9.93 -14.07
N CYS A 94 -9.51 9.07 -14.95
CA CYS A 94 -9.99 9.48 -16.28
C CYS A 94 -11.18 10.44 -16.21
N GLU A 95 -12.06 10.29 -15.23
CA GLU A 95 -13.18 11.21 -15.02
C GLU A 95 -12.69 12.60 -14.60
N ALA A 96 -11.72 12.68 -13.70
CA ALA A 96 -11.17 13.95 -13.20
C ALA A 96 -10.55 14.81 -14.32
N THR A 97 -10.15 14.20 -15.44
CA THR A 97 -9.56 14.90 -16.60
C THR A 97 -10.57 15.28 -17.68
N LYS A 98 -11.88 15.05 -17.47
CA LYS A 98 -12.90 15.37 -18.49
C LYS A 98 -13.04 16.88 -18.66
N ASP A 99 -12.54 17.40 -19.77
CA ASP A 99 -12.91 18.72 -20.27
C ASP A 99 -14.31 18.67 -20.88
N ALA A 100 -15.20 19.56 -20.44
CA ALA A 100 -16.62 19.62 -20.84
C ALA A 100 -16.87 20.01 -22.32
N GLY A 101 -15.96 19.77 -23.26
CA GLY A 101 -16.17 20.18 -24.66
C GLY A 101 -15.15 19.74 -25.72
N ARG A 102 -14.24 18.78 -25.45
CA ARG A 102 -13.21 18.36 -26.43
C ARG A 102 -13.08 16.85 -26.60
N ARG A 103 -14.18 16.11 -26.57
CA ARG A 103 -14.13 14.69 -26.93
C ARG A 103 -14.12 14.55 -28.45
N ALA A 104 -13.10 13.88 -29.00
CA ALA A 104 -13.11 13.53 -30.42
C ALA A 104 -14.32 12.63 -30.70
N GLU A 105 -15.05 12.88 -31.79
CA GLU A 105 -16.28 12.11 -32.11
C GLU A 105 -16.04 10.60 -32.30
N ALA A 106 -14.80 10.20 -32.59
CA ALA A 106 -14.39 8.80 -32.74
C ALA A 106 -13.85 8.16 -31.44
N ALA A 107 -13.90 8.84 -30.30
CA ALA A 107 -13.31 8.35 -29.04
C ALA A 107 -14.28 7.44 -28.25
N ASP A 108 -14.28 6.16 -28.62
CA ASP A 108 -15.03 5.11 -27.92
C ASP A 108 -14.33 4.61 -26.64
N MET A 109 -15.12 4.03 -25.74
CA MET A 109 -14.62 3.32 -24.56
C MET A 109 -13.95 2.01 -25.00
N ASN A 110 -12.71 1.77 -24.57
CA ASN A 110 -11.92 0.61 -25.00
C ASN A 110 -11.56 -0.35 -23.85
N ILE A 111 -12.25 -0.24 -22.71
CA ILE A 111 -12.07 -1.11 -21.53
C ILE A 111 -13.18 -2.15 -21.39
N ASN A 112 -13.86 -2.50 -22.48
CA ASN A 112 -15.06 -3.36 -22.47
C ASN A 112 -14.80 -4.71 -21.77
N LYS A 113 -13.59 -5.28 -21.92
CA LYS A 113 -13.15 -6.50 -21.23
C LYS A 113 -12.92 -6.36 -19.70
N ALA A 114 -13.17 -5.18 -19.15
CA ALA A 114 -13.11 -4.91 -17.72
C ALA A 114 -14.50 -4.75 -17.11
N LEU A 115 -15.55 -4.66 -17.94
CA LEU A 115 -16.91 -4.36 -17.55
C LEU A 115 -17.82 -5.55 -17.82
N ASP A 116 -18.86 -5.70 -17.01
CA ASP A 116 -19.96 -6.58 -17.36
C ASP A 116 -20.63 -6.09 -18.65
N LYS A 117 -21.19 -7.02 -19.43
CA LYS A 117 -21.73 -6.76 -20.77
C LYS A 117 -22.79 -5.64 -20.79
N ALA A 118 -23.56 -5.49 -19.70
CA ALA A 118 -24.56 -4.43 -19.59
C ALA A 118 -23.97 -3.01 -19.50
N TRP A 119 -22.67 -2.89 -19.19
CA TRP A 119 -21.98 -1.63 -18.92
C TRP A 119 -20.96 -1.22 -19.99
N GLU A 120 -20.67 -2.07 -20.98
CA GLU A 120 -19.64 -1.82 -21.99
C GLU A 120 -19.90 -0.57 -22.86
N SER A 121 -21.17 -0.19 -23.07
CA SER A 121 -21.57 0.99 -23.86
C SER A 121 -21.81 2.25 -23.03
N LYS A 122 -21.57 2.19 -21.72
CA LYS A 122 -21.87 3.28 -20.78
C LYS A 122 -20.75 4.30 -20.70
N SER A 123 -21.10 5.53 -20.37
CA SER A 123 -20.11 6.57 -20.12
C SER A 123 -19.31 6.27 -18.84
N VAL A 124 -18.09 6.82 -18.72
CA VAL A 124 -17.28 6.68 -17.48
C VAL A 124 -18.06 7.12 -16.23
N ALA A 125 -18.90 8.17 -16.35
CA ALA A 125 -19.68 8.66 -15.21
C ALA A 125 -20.75 7.63 -14.79
N GLU A 126 -21.52 7.12 -15.75
CA GLU A 126 -22.49 6.05 -15.48
C GLU A 126 -21.83 4.79 -14.91
N ILE A 127 -20.66 4.41 -15.42
CA ILE A 127 -19.90 3.26 -14.90
C ILE A 127 -19.45 3.53 -13.46
N LEU A 128 -18.95 4.72 -13.14
CA LEU A 128 -18.49 5.04 -11.79
C LEU A 128 -19.64 5.00 -10.77
N ASP A 129 -20.85 5.37 -11.16
CA ASP A 129 -22.03 5.33 -10.30
C ASP A 129 -22.70 3.94 -10.26
N ALA A 130 -22.20 2.98 -11.06
CA ALA A 130 -22.65 1.60 -11.07
C ALA A 130 -22.22 0.83 -9.81
N PRO A 131 -22.93 -0.27 -9.45
CA PRO A 131 -22.47 -1.20 -8.42
C PRO A 131 -21.12 -1.86 -8.78
N VAL A 132 -20.40 -2.39 -7.80
CA VAL A 132 -19.08 -2.99 -8.06
C VAL A 132 -19.15 -4.23 -8.97
N SER A 133 -20.28 -4.95 -8.97
CA SER A 133 -20.59 -6.05 -9.89
C SER A 133 -20.64 -5.65 -11.36
N ALA A 134 -20.70 -4.34 -11.68
CA ALA A 134 -20.52 -3.86 -13.04
C ALA A 134 -19.09 -4.07 -13.58
N LEU A 135 -18.12 -4.38 -12.71
CA LEU A 135 -16.79 -4.84 -13.12
C LEU A 135 -16.80 -6.34 -13.41
N GLN A 136 -16.31 -6.73 -14.58
CA GLN A 136 -16.31 -8.12 -15.01
C GLN A 136 -15.52 -9.02 -14.06
N GLY A 137 -16.22 -9.97 -13.42
CA GLY A 137 -15.66 -10.93 -12.48
C GLY A 137 -16.08 -10.70 -11.02
N LEU A 138 -16.82 -9.63 -10.75
CA LEU A 138 -17.58 -9.45 -9.50
C LEU A 138 -19.05 -9.87 -9.71
N THR A 139 -19.73 -10.18 -8.62
CA THR A 139 -21.13 -10.67 -8.61
C THR A 139 -21.99 -9.81 -7.67
N PRO A 140 -23.33 -9.88 -7.74
CA PRO A 140 -24.22 -9.16 -6.82
C PRO A 140 -23.95 -9.46 -5.34
N ASP A 141 -23.44 -10.66 -5.03
CA ASP A 141 -23.02 -10.99 -3.66
C ASP A 141 -21.83 -10.14 -3.20
N ASP A 142 -20.96 -9.68 -4.11
CA ASP A 142 -19.91 -8.73 -3.79
C ASP A 142 -20.48 -7.36 -3.47
N ASP A 143 -21.50 -6.91 -4.20
CA ASP A 143 -22.17 -5.65 -3.90
C ASP A 143 -22.68 -5.66 -2.45
N ALA A 144 -23.36 -6.74 -2.06
CA ALA A 144 -23.85 -6.91 -0.69
C ALA A 144 -22.72 -6.99 0.35
N ARG A 145 -21.59 -7.66 0.03
CA ARG A 145 -20.42 -7.72 0.92
C ARG A 145 -19.77 -6.36 1.11
N PHE A 146 -19.45 -5.67 0.03
CA PHE A 146 -18.73 -4.40 0.05
C PHE A 146 -19.61 -3.23 0.51
N ALA A 147 -20.94 -3.31 0.34
CA ALA A 147 -21.87 -2.33 0.90
C ALA A 147 -21.77 -2.22 2.43
N LYS A 148 -21.43 -3.31 3.13
CA LYS A 148 -21.18 -3.31 4.59
C LYS A 148 -19.94 -2.49 4.98
N LEU A 149 -19.04 -2.26 4.02
CA LEU A 149 -17.84 -1.44 4.16
C LEU A 149 -18.04 -0.03 3.58
N HIS A 150 -19.29 0.36 3.33
CA HIS A 150 -19.68 1.61 2.68
C HIS A 150 -19.15 1.77 1.25
N VAL A 151 -18.84 0.66 0.57
CA VAL A 151 -18.46 0.63 -0.84
C VAL A 151 -19.65 0.13 -1.64
N LYS A 152 -20.45 1.04 -2.21
CA LYS A 152 -21.69 0.73 -2.94
C LYS A 152 -21.54 0.89 -4.45
N SER A 153 -20.54 1.64 -4.89
CA SER A 153 -20.31 1.95 -6.29
C SER A 153 -18.85 1.72 -6.70
N ILE A 154 -18.59 1.69 -8.01
CA ILE A 154 -17.23 1.68 -8.56
C ILE A 154 -16.48 2.95 -8.11
N ARG A 155 -17.17 4.09 -7.99
CA ARG A 155 -16.61 5.34 -7.45
C ARG A 155 -16.13 5.19 -6.01
N ASP A 156 -16.95 4.58 -5.15
CA ASP A 156 -16.57 4.33 -3.76
C ASP A 156 -15.35 3.40 -3.70
N LEU A 157 -15.32 2.35 -4.54
CA LEU A 157 -14.20 1.43 -4.62
C LEU A 157 -12.92 2.14 -5.08
N GLY A 158 -13.00 2.98 -6.11
CA GLY A 158 -11.86 3.73 -6.66
C GLY A 158 -11.29 4.79 -5.71
N SER A 159 -12.11 5.28 -4.78
CA SER A 159 -11.73 6.25 -3.74
C SER A 159 -11.53 5.59 -2.36
N TRP A 160 -11.56 4.26 -2.29
CA TRP A 160 -11.56 3.55 -1.02
C TRP A 160 -10.22 3.68 -0.29
N LYS A 161 -10.25 4.34 0.88
CA LYS A 161 -9.04 4.73 1.62
C LYS A 161 -8.08 3.57 1.90
N TYR A 162 -8.59 2.39 2.27
CA TYR A 162 -7.74 1.24 2.63
C TYR A 162 -6.94 0.72 1.45
N ALA A 163 -7.54 0.67 0.27
CA ALA A 163 -6.85 0.25 -0.94
C ALA A 163 -5.84 1.31 -1.42
N ARG A 164 -6.16 2.61 -1.24
CA ARG A 164 -5.21 3.72 -1.48
C ARG A 164 -4.03 3.68 -0.53
N TRP A 165 -4.26 3.37 0.74
CA TRP A 165 -3.19 3.20 1.73
C TRP A 165 -2.30 2.02 1.39
N ALA A 166 -2.89 0.87 1.04
CA ALA A 166 -2.14 -0.30 0.62
C ALA A 166 -1.26 -0.02 -0.61
N GLU A 167 -1.81 0.67 -1.61
CA GLU A 167 -1.07 1.12 -2.79
C GLU A 167 0.11 2.03 -2.40
N ALA A 168 -0.14 3.07 -1.59
CA ALA A 168 0.91 3.98 -1.13
C ALA A 168 2.01 3.26 -0.33
N ILE A 169 1.66 2.33 0.56
CA ILE A 169 2.62 1.53 1.33
C ILE A 169 3.49 0.69 0.38
N CYS A 170 2.89 0.02 -0.60
CA CYS A 170 3.65 -0.78 -1.57
C CYS A 170 4.56 0.09 -2.44
N ASP A 171 4.07 1.23 -2.94
CA ASP A 171 4.85 2.12 -3.78
C ASP A 171 6.03 2.73 -3.01
N LEU A 172 5.82 3.13 -1.75
CA LEU A 172 6.88 3.70 -0.90
C LEU A 172 7.87 2.64 -0.41
N ALA A 173 7.43 1.39 -0.22
CA ALA A 173 8.32 0.31 0.17
C ALA A 173 9.48 0.13 -0.83
N GLU A 174 9.25 0.36 -2.13
CA GLU A 174 10.30 0.27 -3.15
C GLU A 174 11.45 1.27 -2.96
N PHE A 175 11.20 2.37 -2.23
CA PHE A 175 12.17 3.42 -1.94
C PHE A 175 12.65 3.42 -0.49
N GLU A 176 12.22 2.44 0.31
CA GLU A 176 12.65 2.32 1.70
C GLU A 176 14.11 1.89 1.76
N SER A 177 14.99 2.83 2.12
CA SER A 177 16.37 2.51 2.48
C SER A 177 16.41 1.93 3.88
N LEU A 178 16.93 0.70 4.01
CA LEU A 178 17.29 0.12 5.31
C LEU A 178 18.61 0.71 5.83
N ASP A 179 19.35 1.43 4.98
CA ASP A 179 20.55 2.14 5.36
C ASP A 179 20.18 3.51 5.91
N HIS A 180 20.43 3.72 7.20
CA HIS A 180 20.35 5.01 7.88
C HIS A 180 21.56 5.88 7.49
N ALA A 181 21.69 6.24 6.20
CA ALA A 181 22.80 7.06 5.74
C ALA A 181 22.75 8.42 6.45
N SER A 182 23.74 8.60 7.32
CA SER A 182 23.94 9.80 8.13
C SER A 182 24.40 10.93 7.22
N ALA A 183 23.60 11.99 7.11
CA ALA A 183 24.07 13.33 6.78
C ALA A 183 24.20 14.15 8.08
#